data_AF-A0AAV0Q2D9-F1
#
_entry.id   AF-A0AAV0Q2D9-F1
#
_cell.length_a   1.000
_cell.length_b   1.000
_cell.length_c   1.000
_cell.angle_alpha   90.00
_cell.angle_beta   90.00
_cell.angle_gamma   90.00
#
_symmetry.space_group_name_H-M   'P 1'
#
loop_
_entity.id
_entity.type
_entity.pdbx_description
1 polymer ?
#
loop_
_entity_poly.entity_id
_entity_poly.type
_entity_poly.pdbx_seq_one_letter_code
_entity_poly.pdbx_strand_id
1 'polypeptide(L)'
;MKGPEMYIVEEISAEFRESLLARVGLMGVVYLKTLPTKQSGDKETEFSFRVDNTKPVKRFVMHSSKVSSLGNGMFHVRTAASDEPIPILKYSLFPKSTPLPLRVRLVQRHSGTLFSVMIQYVSNPDLPVPLKDVTFVLKLPVDPSLLKVSPKAALNRSQKELKWVVPEIALKGAPGKLRVRMPVDSSEGEGDEEIEAVCYVKFSMEGTTSLSEISLRPASEGNTDFYEVNHRYQSGVYMCN
;
A
#
# COMPACT_ATOMS: atom_id res chain seq x y z
N MET A 1 20.38 -14.09 14.28
CA MET A 1 20.77 -12.78 13.72
C MET A 1 22.27 -12.63 13.87
N LYS A 2 22.94 -12.03 12.89
CA LYS A 2 24.38 -11.73 12.95
C LYS A 2 24.68 -10.31 13.45
N GLY A 3 23.64 -9.48 13.55
CA GLY A 3 23.68 -8.09 14.00
C GLY A 3 22.27 -7.48 13.95
N PRO A 4 22.11 -6.18 14.22
CA PRO A 4 20.86 -5.46 14.05
C PRO A 4 20.33 -5.53 12.60
N GLU A 5 19.02 -5.60 12.43
CA GLU A 5 18.35 -5.63 11.13
C GLU A 5 17.50 -4.36 10.96
N MET A 6 17.50 -3.78 9.76
CA MET A 6 16.64 -2.64 9.42
C MET A 6 15.80 -2.95 8.20
N TYR A 7 14.56 -2.47 8.20
CA TYR A 7 13.66 -2.60 7.06
C TYR A 7 12.63 -1.48 7.05
N ILE A 8 11.94 -1.35 5.92
CA ILE A 8 10.97 -0.32 5.66
C ILE A 8 9.60 -0.98 5.45
N VAL A 9 8.58 -0.44 6.11
CA VAL A 9 7.18 -0.79 5.87
C VAL A 9 6.45 0.44 5.34
N GLU A 10 5.85 0.32 4.17
CA GLU A 10 5.13 1.40 3.51
C GLU A 10 3.66 1.10 3.35
N GLU A 11 2.85 2.14 3.50
CA GLU A 11 1.44 2.11 3.22
C GLU A 11 1.12 3.17 2.17
N ILE A 12 0.51 2.73 1.07
CA ILE A 12 0.07 3.61 -0.02
C ILE A 12 -1.45 3.69 -0.09
N SER A 13 -1.95 4.92 -0.12
CA SER A 13 -3.37 5.21 -0.33
C SER A 13 -3.57 5.98 -1.63
N ALA A 14 -4.65 5.66 -2.35
CA ALA A 14 -5.03 6.32 -3.58
C ALA A 14 -6.55 6.33 -3.74
N GLU A 15 -7.10 7.45 -4.20
CA GLU A 15 -8.52 7.61 -4.57
C GLU A 15 -8.58 7.95 -6.05
N PHE A 16 -9.24 7.09 -6.82
CA PHE A 16 -9.54 7.32 -8.24
C PHE A 16 -11.00 7.68 -8.40
N ARG A 17 -11.30 8.78 -9.08
CA ARG A 17 -12.66 9.14 -9.50
C ARG A 17 -12.78 8.84 -10.99
N GLU A 18 -13.57 7.83 -11.31
CA GLU A 18 -13.56 7.14 -12.59
C GLU A 18 -12.15 6.71 -12.97
N SER A 19 -11.43 7.50 -13.79
CA SER A 19 -10.03 7.28 -14.19
C SER A 19 -9.03 8.30 -13.65
N LEU A 20 -9.52 9.36 -12.98
CA LEU A 20 -8.69 10.46 -12.50
C LEU A 20 -8.18 10.17 -11.10
N LEU A 21 -6.87 10.32 -10.88
CA LEU A 21 -6.30 10.23 -9.55
C LEU A 21 -6.66 11.50 -8.75
N ALA A 22 -7.63 11.39 -7.85
CA ALA A 22 -8.10 12.49 -7.02
C ALA A 22 -7.19 12.74 -5.82
N ARG A 23 -6.72 11.66 -5.17
CA ARG A 23 -5.82 11.73 -4.01
C ARG A 23 -4.80 10.60 -4.06
N VAL A 24 -3.59 10.88 -3.57
CA VAL A 24 -2.53 9.89 -3.41
C VAL A 24 -1.64 10.28 -2.25
N GLY A 25 -1.15 9.28 -1.52
CA GLY A 25 -0.15 9.47 -0.49
C GLY A 25 0.52 8.17 -0.10
N LEU A 26 1.79 8.28 0.29
CA LEU A 26 2.55 7.17 0.84
C LEU A 26 3.12 7.59 2.19
N MET A 27 2.98 6.72 3.17
CA MET A 27 3.65 6.80 4.46
C MET A 27 4.57 5.59 4.62
N GLY A 28 5.80 5.83 5.02
CA GLY A 28 6.75 4.77 5.34
C GLY A 28 7.21 4.83 6.78
N VAL A 29 7.56 3.68 7.33
CA VAL A 29 8.15 3.52 8.66
C VAL A 29 9.40 2.68 8.54
N VAL A 30 10.51 3.21 9.04
CA VAL A 30 11.76 2.47 9.19
C VAL A 30 11.74 1.79 10.54
N TYR A 31 11.89 0.47 10.52
CA TYR A 31 11.98 -0.37 11.71
C TYR A 31 13.42 -0.82 11.94
N LEU A 32 13.80 -0.85 13.21
CA LEU A 32 15.03 -1.46 13.70
C LEU A 32 14.69 -2.68 14.55
N LYS A 33 15.27 -3.81 14.21
CA LYS A 33 15.28 -5.00 15.05
C LYS A 33 16.68 -5.16 15.62
N THR A 34 16.80 -5.01 16.93
CA THR A 34 18.09 -5.15 17.61
C THR A 34 18.43 -6.63 17.79
N LEU A 35 19.64 -6.92 18.28
CA LEU A 35 19.92 -8.25 18.80
C LEU A 35 18.97 -8.58 19.97
N PRO A 36 18.53 -9.84 20.12
CA PRO A 36 17.67 -10.24 21.23
C PRO A 36 18.32 -9.94 22.58
N THR A 37 17.50 -9.59 23.58
CA THR A 37 17.96 -9.20 24.92
C THR A 37 18.87 -10.26 25.56
N LYS A 38 18.56 -11.54 25.33
CA LYS A 38 19.35 -12.70 25.78
C LYS A 38 20.76 -12.78 25.17
N GLN A 39 20.98 -12.18 24.00
CA GLN A 39 22.26 -12.18 23.29
C GLN A 39 23.06 -10.89 23.52
N SER A 40 22.37 -9.75 23.69
CA SER A 40 23.01 -8.45 23.91
C SER A 40 23.42 -8.21 25.37
N GLY A 41 22.73 -8.83 26.33
CA GLY A 41 22.77 -8.39 27.73
C GLY A 41 22.36 -6.92 27.84
N ASP A 42 23.07 -6.16 28.68
CA ASP A 42 22.85 -4.71 28.90
C ASP A 42 23.51 -3.81 27.85
N LYS A 43 24.07 -4.37 26.75
CA LYS A 43 24.68 -3.54 25.70
C LYS A 43 23.62 -2.82 24.86
N GLU A 44 23.76 -1.51 24.76
CA GLU A 44 22.96 -0.69 23.86
C GLU A 44 23.30 -1.01 22.39
N THR A 45 22.31 -0.91 21.52
CA THR A 45 22.49 -0.88 20.06
C THR A 45 22.73 0.57 19.65
N GLU A 46 23.93 0.83 19.12
CA GLU A 46 24.38 2.17 18.74
C GLU A 46 25.11 2.14 17.40
N PHE A 47 24.64 2.94 16.43
CA PHE A 47 25.29 3.10 15.12
C PHE A 47 24.70 4.28 14.35
N SER A 48 25.35 4.66 13.25
CA SER A 48 24.86 5.70 12.32
C SER A 48 24.50 5.11 10.96
N PHE A 49 23.46 5.65 10.34
CA PHE A 49 23.00 5.24 9.01
C PHE A 49 22.61 6.44 8.16
N ARG A 50 22.60 6.24 6.84
CA ARG A 50 22.15 7.19 5.83
C ARG A 50 20.86 6.69 5.20
N VAL A 51 19.96 7.62 4.90
CA VAL A 51 18.80 7.36 4.05
C VAL A 51 19.05 8.00 2.68
N ASP A 52 19.08 7.17 1.65
CA ASP A 52 19.27 7.60 0.26
C ASP A 52 17.92 7.78 -0.46
N ASN A 53 17.96 8.42 -1.64
CA ASN A 53 16.78 8.70 -2.47
C ASN A 53 15.69 9.51 -1.76
N THR A 54 16.07 10.48 -0.94
CA THR A 54 15.15 11.28 -0.12
C THR A 54 14.46 12.43 -0.85
N LYS A 55 14.80 12.70 -2.12
CA LYS A 55 14.17 13.77 -2.93
C LYS A 55 12.63 13.73 -2.96
N PRO A 56 11.97 12.56 -3.02
CA PRO A 56 10.50 12.44 -2.99
C PRO A 56 9.88 12.74 -1.62
N VAL A 57 10.68 12.79 -0.55
CA VAL A 57 10.20 12.86 0.83
C VAL A 57 9.75 14.28 1.17
N LYS A 58 8.50 14.40 1.61
CA LYS A 58 7.91 15.65 2.12
C LYS A 58 8.35 15.94 3.54
N ARG A 59 8.39 14.91 4.40
CA ARG A 59 8.70 15.06 5.82
C ARG A 59 9.21 13.76 6.41
N PHE A 60 10.21 13.87 7.27
CA PHE A 60 10.60 12.84 8.24
C PHE A 60 10.09 13.20 9.66
N VAL A 61 9.76 12.17 10.44
CA VAL A 61 9.48 12.25 11.87
C VAL A 61 10.32 11.19 12.55
N MET A 62 11.18 11.62 13.47
CA MET A 62 12.10 10.74 14.19
C MET A 62 11.53 10.35 15.54
N HIS A 63 11.84 9.15 16.01
CA HIS A 63 11.62 8.79 17.40
C HIS A 63 12.75 9.39 18.26
N SER A 64 12.57 10.64 18.68
CA SER A 64 13.64 11.51 19.21
C SER A 64 14.37 10.99 20.45
N SER A 65 13.79 10.08 21.22
CA SER A 65 14.50 9.45 22.36
C SER A 65 15.46 8.33 21.97
N LYS A 66 15.41 7.87 20.72
CA LYS A 66 16.26 6.78 20.19
C LYS A 66 17.09 7.18 18.98
N VAL A 67 16.68 8.25 18.30
CA VAL A 67 17.26 8.68 17.03
C VAL A 67 17.51 10.17 17.04
N SER A 68 18.73 10.57 16.66
CA SER A 68 19.10 11.95 16.37
C SER A 68 19.42 12.13 14.89
N SER A 69 19.20 13.34 14.36
CA SER A 69 19.64 13.68 13.00
C SER A 69 21.04 14.26 13.04
N LEU A 70 21.90 13.78 12.14
CA LEU A 70 23.25 14.31 11.92
C LEU A 70 23.30 15.26 10.71
N GLY A 71 22.15 15.58 10.11
CA GLY A 71 22.04 16.36 8.87
C GLY A 71 22.28 15.54 7.60
N ASN A 72 21.97 16.11 6.43
CA ASN A 72 22.23 15.50 5.10
C ASN A 72 21.71 14.06 4.92
N GLY A 73 20.55 13.73 5.50
CA GLY A 73 19.98 12.37 5.44
C GLY A 73 20.67 11.33 6.32
N MET A 74 21.58 11.77 7.21
CA MET A 74 22.26 10.93 8.18
C MET A 74 21.53 10.96 9.53
N PHE A 75 21.49 9.80 10.17
CA PHE A 75 20.86 9.59 11.47
C PHE A 75 21.77 8.74 12.36
N HIS A 76 21.65 8.95 13.66
CA HIS A 76 22.33 8.16 14.67
C HIS A 76 21.29 7.51 15.57
N VAL A 77 21.41 6.20 15.76
CA VAL A 77 20.54 5.43 16.66
C VAL A 77 21.31 5.08 17.91
N ARG A 78 20.65 5.24 19.05
CA ARG A 78 21.09 4.69 20.33
C ARG A 78 19.88 4.21 21.11
N THR A 79 19.80 2.90 21.37
CA THR A 79 18.65 2.29 22.06
C THR A 79 19.06 1.03 22.81
N ALA A 80 18.36 0.73 23.90
CA ALA A 80 18.44 -0.59 24.53
C ALA A 80 17.97 -1.69 23.55
N ALA A 81 18.44 -2.91 23.78
CA ALA A 81 17.97 -4.09 23.06
C ALA A 81 16.47 -4.34 23.30
N SER A 82 15.81 -4.82 22.26
CA SER A 82 14.38 -5.11 22.22
C SER A 82 14.15 -6.41 21.46
N ASP A 83 13.27 -7.25 21.98
CA ASP A 83 12.83 -8.46 21.29
C ASP A 83 11.77 -8.15 20.20
N GLU A 84 11.17 -6.95 20.25
CA GLU A 84 10.24 -6.45 19.23
C GLU A 84 10.88 -5.40 18.30
N PRO A 85 10.47 -5.34 17.01
CA PRO A 85 10.92 -4.28 16.09
C PRO A 85 10.51 -2.88 16.56
N ILE A 86 11.47 -1.97 16.57
CA ILE A 86 11.31 -0.59 17.05
C ILE A 86 11.10 0.34 15.85
N PRO A 87 10.01 1.14 15.78
CA PRO A 87 9.89 2.18 14.78
C PRO A 87 10.83 3.35 15.12
N ILE A 88 11.79 3.63 14.23
CA ILE A 88 12.83 4.63 14.47
C ILE A 88 12.65 5.90 13.64
N LEU A 89 12.12 5.78 12.42
CA LEU A 89 11.78 6.89 11.55
C LEU A 89 10.41 6.66 10.90
N LYS A 90 9.65 7.73 10.69
CA LYS A 90 8.50 7.76 9.79
C LYS A 90 8.74 8.80 8.71
N TYR A 91 8.24 8.56 7.51
CA TYR A 91 8.27 9.53 6.43
C TYR A 91 6.98 9.54 5.62
N SER A 92 6.78 10.64 4.89
CA SER A 92 5.71 10.78 3.91
C SER A 92 6.26 11.37 2.62
N LEU A 93 5.70 10.97 1.49
CA LEU A 93 6.10 11.50 0.19
C LEU A 93 5.27 12.71 -0.22
N PHE A 94 5.81 13.51 -1.14
CA PHE A 94 4.98 14.46 -1.88
C PHE A 94 3.98 13.69 -2.77
N PRO A 95 2.73 14.14 -2.91
CA PRO A 95 1.74 13.47 -3.77
C PRO A 95 2.23 13.27 -5.21
N LYS A 96 2.87 14.30 -5.79
CA LYS A 96 3.44 14.25 -7.16
C LYS A 96 4.58 13.24 -7.36
N SER A 97 5.20 12.81 -6.26
CA SER A 97 6.31 11.85 -6.25
C SER A 97 5.89 10.51 -5.65
N THR A 98 4.61 10.34 -5.35
CA THR A 98 4.11 9.07 -4.81
C THR A 98 3.95 8.07 -5.96
N PRO A 99 4.69 6.94 -5.94
CA PRO A 99 4.56 5.90 -6.96
C PRO A 99 3.15 5.30 -6.92
N LEU A 100 2.59 4.94 -8.07
CA LEU A 100 1.28 4.27 -8.15
C LEU A 100 1.50 2.84 -8.61
N PRO A 101 1.41 1.82 -7.75
CA PRO A 101 1.68 0.45 -8.14
C PRO A 101 0.59 -0.15 -9.04
N LEU A 102 -0.65 0.33 -8.93
CA LEU A 102 -1.79 -0.18 -9.68
C LEU A 102 -2.72 0.96 -10.09
N ARG A 103 -2.92 1.19 -11.39
CA ARG A 103 -3.97 2.10 -11.84
C ARG A 103 -5.29 1.36 -11.92
N VAL A 104 -6.34 1.98 -11.41
CA VAL A 104 -7.69 1.42 -11.39
C VAL A 104 -8.66 2.44 -11.97
N ARG A 105 -9.64 1.96 -12.73
CA ARG A 105 -10.73 2.75 -13.27
C ARG A 105 -12.06 2.08 -12.95
N LEU A 106 -13.02 2.82 -12.41
CA LEU A 106 -14.40 2.38 -12.30
C LEU A 106 -15.25 3.03 -13.41
N VAL A 107 -16.12 2.25 -14.03
CA VAL A 107 -17.16 2.74 -14.93
C VAL A 107 -18.46 2.10 -14.51
N GLN A 108 -19.44 2.92 -14.17
CA GLN A 108 -20.79 2.47 -13.85
C GLN A 108 -21.80 3.02 -14.86
N ARG A 109 -22.89 2.28 -15.08
CA ARG A 109 -23.94 2.66 -16.01
C ARG A 109 -25.29 2.13 -15.53
N HIS A 110 -26.27 3.03 -15.57
CA HIS A 110 -27.68 2.73 -15.42
C HIS A 110 -28.34 2.66 -16.79
N SER A 111 -29.15 1.63 -17.02
CA SER A 111 -29.92 1.47 -18.26
C SER A 111 -31.26 0.82 -17.92
N GLY A 112 -32.30 1.64 -17.77
CA GLY A 112 -33.56 1.20 -17.18
C GLY A 112 -33.31 0.67 -15.76
N THR A 113 -33.80 -0.54 -15.47
CA THR A 113 -33.61 -1.22 -14.18
C THR A 113 -32.28 -1.97 -14.06
N LEU A 114 -31.35 -1.85 -15.02
CA LEU A 114 -30.07 -2.54 -14.97
C LEU A 114 -28.94 -1.62 -14.53
N PHE A 115 -28.26 -2.00 -13.46
CA PHE A 115 -27.00 -1.43 -13.02
C PHE A 115 -25.84 -2.29 -13.50
N SER A 116 -24.85 -1.69 -14.15
CA SER A 116 -23.63 -2.36 -14.61
C SER A 116 -22.40 -1.62 -14.12
N VAL A 117 -21.44 -2.34 -13.55
CA VAL A 117 -20.14 -1.81 -13.13
C VAL A 117 -19.03 -2.58 -13.84
N MET A 118 -18.01 -1.85 -14.28
CA MET A 118 -16.78 -2.39 -14.84
C MET A 118 -15.58 -1.72 -14.15
N ILE A 119 -14.76 -2.55 -13.50
CA ILE A 119 -13.48 -2.14 -12.94
C ILE A 119 -12.40 -2.57 -13.91
N GLN A 120 -11.62 -1.61 -14.41
CA GLN A 120 -10.44 -1.87 -15.23
C GLN A 120 -9.19 -1.61 -14.39
N TYR A 121 -8.20 -2.47 -14.47
CA TYR A 121 -6.96 -2.31 -13.70
C TYR A 121 -5.73 -2.66 -14.52
N VAL A 122 -4.61 -1.99 -14.23
CA VAL A 122 -3.32 -2.23 -14.89
C VAL A 122 -2.17 -1.95 -13.92
N SER A 123 -1.18 -2.83 -13.90
CA SER A 123 0.04 -2.65 -13.10
C SER A 123 0.84 -1.45 -13.61
N ASN A 124 1.59 -0.80 -12.73
CA ASN A 124 2.64 0.10 -13.17
C ASN A 124 3.79 -0.73 -13.79
N PRO A 125 4.19 -0.44 -15.04
CA PRO A 125 5.23 -1.18 -15.74
C PRO A 125 6.63 -1.02 -15.12
N ASP A 126 6.84 0.02 -14.31
CA ASP A 126 8.11 0.32 -13.65
C ASP A 126 8.27 -0.44 -12.32
N LEU A 127 7.26 -1.20 -11.88
CA LEU A 127 7.40 -2.06 -10.71
C LEU A 127 8.45 -3.17 -10.98
N PRO A 128 9.28 -3.52 -9.99
CA PRO A 128 10.32 -4.53 -10.15
C PRO A 128 9.77 -5.94 -10.37
N VAL A 129 8.59 -6.23 -9.79
CA VAL A 129 7.93 -7.53 -9.86
C VAL A 129 6.40 -7.36 -9.93
N PRO A 130 5.67 -8.32 -10.53
CA PRO A 130 4.21 -8.33 -10.56
C PRO A 130 3.58 -8.25 -9.16
N LEU A 131 2.43 -7.58 -9.04
CA LEU A 131 1.61 -7.61 -7.83
C LEU A 131 0.89 -8.96 -7.74
N LYS A 132 0.90 -9.57 -6.55
CA LYS A 132 0.27 -10.87 -6.28
C LYS A 132 -0.89 -10.74 -5.31
N ASP A 133 -1.82 -11.70 -5.40
CA ASP A 133 -2.98 -11.86 -4.52
C ASP A 133 -3.80 -10.57 -4.32
N VAL A 134 -3.94 -9.80 -5.40
CA VAL A 134 -4.64 -8.51 -5.38
C VAL A 134 -6.13 -8.74 -5.23
N THR A 135 -6.69 -8.20 -4.16
CA THR A 135 -8.11 -8.34 -3.83
C THR A 135 -8.87 -7.07 -4.22
N PHE A 136 -9.94 -7.22 -4.98
CA PHE A 136 -10.89 -6.15 -5.27
C PHE A 136 -12.18 -6.41 -4.50
N VAL A 137 -12.67 -5.42 -3.77
CA VAL A 137 -13.90 -5.47 -2.98
C VAL A 137 -14.83 -4.36 -3.45
N LEU A 138 -15.85 -4.73 -4.22
CA LEU A 138 -16.88 -3.81 -4.69
C LEU A 138 -18.03 -3.77 -3.69
N LYS A 139 -18.30 -2.59 -3.16
CA LYS A 139 -19.52 -2.28 -2.41
C LYS A 139 -20.68 -2.14 -3.39
N LEU A 140 -21.68 -2.98 -3.22
CA LEU A 140 -22.90 -2.93 -4.01
C LEU A 140 -23.86 -1.93 -3.36
N PRO A 141 -24.53 -1.11 -4.18
CA PRO A 141 -25.41 -0.07 -3.65
C PRO A 141 -26.70 -0.65 -3.04
N VAL A 142 -27.14 -1.82 -3.51
CA VAL A 142 -28.32 -2.53 -2.99
C VAL A 142 -28.02 -4.01 -2.80
N ASP A 143 -28.87 -4.71 -2.02
CA ASP A 143 -28.74 -6.17 -1.86
C ASP A 143 -29.10 -6.87 -3.18
N PRO A 144 -28.18 -7.63 -3.79
CA PRO A 144 -28.43 -8.22 -5.10
C PRO A 144 -29.37 -9.44 -5.03
N SER A 145 -30.50 -9.37 -5.74
CA SER A 145 -31.34 -10.53 -6.02
C SER A 145 -30.72 -11.46 -7.07
N LEU A 146 -30.19 -10.89 -8.15
CA LEU A 146 -29.54 -11.58 -9.27
C LEU A 146 -28.24 -10.87 -9.68
N LEU A 147 -27.16 -11.62 -9.86
CA LEU A 147 -25.86 -11.08 -10.27
C LEU A 147 -25.30 -11.82 -11.47
N LYS A 148 -24.93 -11.06 -12.50
CA LYS A 148 -24.08 -11.53 -13.60
C LYS A 148 -22.68 -10.97 -13.40
N VAL A 149 -21.74 -11.84 -13.09
CA VAL A 149 -20.39 -11.49 -12.66
C VAL A 149 -19.35 -12.16 -13.55
N SER A 150 -18.31 -11.42 -13.96
CA SER A 150 -17.22 -11.93 -14.80
C SER A 150 -15.92 -11.17 -14.53
N PRO A 151 -14.80 -11.85 -14.19
CA PRO A 151 -14.68 -13.28 -13.84
C PRO A 151 -15.46 -13.61 -12.55
N LYS A 152 -15.53 -14.89 -12.16
CA LYS A 152 -16.25 -15.30 -10.93
C LYS A 152 -15.72 -14.56 -9.69
N ALA A 153 -16.62 -14.24 -8.77
CA ALA A 153 -16.33 -13.53 -7.53
C ALA A 153 -17.09 -14.15 -6.36
N ALA A 154 -16.63 -13.92 -5.14
CA ALA A 154 -17.34 -14.28 -3.92
C ALA A 154 -18.31 -13.15 -3.52
N LEU A 155 -19.58 -13.48 -3.31
CA LEU A 155 -20.60 -12.55 -2.82
C LEU A 155 -20.73 -12.66 -1.30
N ASN A 156 -20.61 -11.55 -0.60
CA ASN A 156 -20.97 -11.42 0.80
C ASN A 156 -22.24 -10.56 0.92
N ARG A 157 -23.40 -11.21 1.09
CA ARG A 157 -24.70 -10.52 1.18
C ARG A 157 -24.84 -9.66 2.44
N SER A 158 -24.30 -10.09 3.59
CA SER A 158 -24.43 -9.33 4.83
C SER A 158 -23.69 -7.99 4.77
N GLN A 159 -22.60 -7.92 4.01
CA GLN A 159 -21.82 -6.70 3.81
C GLN A 159 -22.12 -6.00 2.47
N LYS A 160 -23.02 -6.55 1.65
CA LYS A 160 -23.31 -6.11 0.28
C LYS A 160 -22.02 -5.94 -0.54
N GLU A 161 -21.14 -6.95 -0.49
CA GLU A 161 -19.81 -6.91 -1.10
C GLU A 161 -19.61 -8.00 -2.14
N LEU A 162 -18.95 -7.66 -3.24
CA LEU A 162 -18.45 -8.61 -4.22
C LEU A 162 -16.92 -8.59 -4.21
N LYS A 163 -16.30 -9.76 -4.02
CA LYS A 163 -14.85 -9.91 -3.85
C LYS A 163 -14.24 -10.73 -4.98
N TRP A 164 -13.26 -10.14 -5.66
CA TRP A 164 -12.36 -10.85 -6.57
C TRP A 164 -10.98 -10.96 -5.95
N VAL A 165 -10.32 -12.09 -6.19
CA VAL A 165 -8.89 -12.26 -5.90
C VAL A 165 -8.20 -12.55 -7.22
N VAL A 166 -7.28 -11.67 -7.60
CA VAL A 166 -6.46 -11.79 -8.80
C VAL A 166 -5.08 -12.30 -8.37
N PRO A 167 -4.72 -13.56 -8.71
CA PRO A 167 -3.50 -14.17 -8.20
C PRO A 167 -2.24 -13.40 -8.58
N GLU A 168 -2.21 -12.84 -9.79
CA GLU A 168 -1.08 -12.06 -10.28
C GLU A 168 -1.54 -11.04 -11.32
N ILE A 169 -0.99 -9.83 -11.27
CA ILE A 169 -1.17 -8.78 -12.27
C ILE A 169 0.17 -8.54 -12.96
N ALA A 170 0.27 -8.97 -14.22
CA ALA A 170 1.48 -8.81 -15.02
C ALA A 170 1.89 -7.33 -15.16
N LEU A 171 3.20 -7.08 -15.14
CA LEU A 171 3.79 -5.73 -15.30
C LEU A 171 3.45 -5.09 -16.64
N LYS A 172 3.35 -5.92 -17.69
CA LYS A 172 3.03 -5.52 -19.06
C LYS A 172 1.94 -6.42 -19.60
N GLY A 173 0.95 -5.83 -20.27
CA GLY A 173 -0.16 -6.58 -20.85
C GLY A 173 -1.41 -5.72 -21.02
N ALA A 174 -2.46 -6.34 -21.53
CA ALA A 174 -3.77 -5.70 -21.60
C ALA A 174 -4.33 -5.48 -20.19
N PRO A 175 -5.05 -4.37 -19.94
CA PRO A 175 -5.69 -4.16 -18.66
C PRO A 175 -6.70 -5.26 -18.31
N GLY A 176 -6.66 -5.71 -17.06
CA GLY A 176 -7.65 -6.63 -16.50
C GLY A 176 -9.00 -5.95 -16.34
N LYS A 177 -10.08 -6.74 -16.37
CA LYS A 177 -11.46 -6.23 -16.30
C LYS A 177 -12.31 -7.12 -15.38
N LEU A 178 -12.93 -6.50 -14.38
CA LEU A 178 -13.94 -7.12 -13.52
C LEU A 178 -15.28 -6.48 -13.84
N ARG A 179 -16.32 -7.29 -14.02
CA ARG A 179 -17.64 -6.83 -14.43
C ARG A 179 -18.70 -7.43 -13.54
N VAL A 180 -19.67 -6.60 -13.17
CA VAL A 180 -20.90 -7.03 -12.52
C VAL A 180 -22.08 -6.32 -13.18
N ARG A 181 -23.20 -7.04 -13.26
CA ARG A 181 -24.49 -6.50 -13.66
C ARG A 181 -25.57 -7.07 -12.76
N MET A 182 -26.49 -6.23 -12.34
CA MET A 182 -27.63 -6.59 -11.50
C MET A 182 -28.87 -5.74 -11.85
N PRO A 183 -30.07 -6.29 -11.66
CA PRO A 183 -31.27 -5.49 -11.63
C PRO A 183 -31.31 -4.62 -10.37
N VAL A 184 -31.83 -3.41 -10.48
CA VAL A 184 -32.09 -2.47 -9.40
C VAL A 184 -33.47 -1.87 -9.65
N ASP A 185 -34.36 -2.01 -8.66
CA ASP A 185 -35.71 -1.46 -8.74
C ASP A 185 -35.64 0.04 -8.46
N SER A 186 -35.77 0.85 -9.51
CA SER A 186 -35.94 2.30 -9.40
C SER A 186 -37.40 2.61 -9.10
N SER A 187 -37.91 2.25 -7.92
CA SER A 187 -39.24 2.68 -7.50
C SER A 187 -39.19 4.12 -6.98
N GLU A 188 -40.01 4.97 -7.62
CA GLU A 188 -40.20 6.41 -7.43
C GLU A 188 -40.31 6.85 -5.95
N GLY A 189 -39.59 7.92 -5.57
CA GLY A 189 -39.84 8.65 -4.32
C GLY A 189 -38.61 9.35 -3.73
N GLU A 190 -38.46 10.64 -4.05
CA GLU A 190 -37.69 11.66 -3.29
C GLU A 190 -36.23 11.33 -2.93
N GLY A 191 -35.33 11.72 -3.82
CA GLY A 191 -33.91 11.85 -3.52
C GLY A 191 -33.06 11.35 -4.67
N ASP A 192 -32.41 12.27 -5.37
CA ASP A 192 -31.41 12.04 -6.42
C ASP A 192 -30.12 11.44 -5.81
N GLU A 193 -30.25 10.42 -4.94
CA GLU A 193 -29.10 9.70 -4.40
C GLU A 193 -28.54 8.82 -5.52
N GLU A 194 -27.53 9.34 -6.22
CA GLU A 194 -26.75 8.59 -7.19
C GLU A 194 -26.36 7.25 -6.60
N ILE A 195 -26.84 6.17 -7.22
CA ILE A 195 -26.48 4.80 -6.92
C ILE A 195 -25.00 4.63 -7.31
N GLU A 196 -24.10 4.94 -6.37
CA GLU A 196 -22.66 4.94 -6.60
C GLU A 196 -22.04 3.64 -6.06
N ALA A 197 -21.32 2.92 -6.92
CA ALA A 197 -20.55 1.77 -6.49
C ALA A 197 -19.11 2.17 -6.18
N VAL A 198 -18.61 1.71 -5.03
CA VAL A 198 -17.23 1.97 -4.59
C VAL A 198 -16.45 0.66 -4.58
N CYS A 199 -15.29 0.64 -5.22
CA CYS A 199 -14.38 -0.49 -5.18
C CYS A 199 -13.14 -0.17 -4.35
N TYR A 200 -12.83 -1.04 -3.38
CA TYR A 200 -11.59 -1.02 -2.63
C TYR A 200 -10.63 -2.07 -3.18
N VAL A 201 -9.34 -1.76 -3.17
CA VAL A 201 -8.29 -2.67 -3.61
C VAL A 201 -7.32 -2.93 -2.48
N LYS A 202 -7.00 -4.21 -2.27
CA LYS A 202 -6.03 -4.64 -1.26
C LYS A 202 -4.91 -5.43 -1.92
N PHE A 203 -3.67 -5.07 -1.60
CA PHE A 203 -2.47 -5.81 -1.99
C PHE A 203 -1.38 -5.61 -0.93
N SER A 204 -0.45 -6.57 -0.87
CA SER A 204 0.75 -6.49 -0.04
C SER A 204 1.89 -7.16 -0.79
N MET A 205 3.07 -6.59 -0.68
CA MET A 205 4.28 -7.08 -1.34
C MET A 205 5.45 -6.97 -0.38
N GLU A 206 6.36 -7.93 -0.48
CA GLU A 206 7.62 -7.95 0.24
C GLU A 206 8.76 -8.18 -0.77
N GLY A 207 9.87 -7.48 -0.58
CA GLY A 207 11.01 -7.56 -1.49
C GLY A 207 12.21 -6.77 -1.01
N THR A 208 13.28 -6.77 -1.80
CA THR A 208 14.55 -6.11 -1.45
C THR A 208 14.51 -4.59 -1.67
N THR A 209 13.47 -4.05 -2.29
CA THR A 209 13.31 -2.62 -2.55
C THR A 209 12.00 -2.13 -1.96
N SER A 210 12.03 -0.91 -1.41
CA SER A 210 10.83 -0.19 -1.02
C SER A 210 10.11 0.35 -2.26
N LEU A 211 8.80 0.57 -2.16
CA LEU A 211 8.02 1.16 -3.24
C LEU A 211 8.46 2.61 -3.51
N SER A 212 8.89 3.35 -2.48
CA SER A 212 9.45 4.71 -2.63
C SER A 212 10.89 4.76 -3.16
N GLU A 213 11.54 3.62 -3.35
CA GLU A 213 12.96 3.49 -3.72
C GLU A 213 13.94 4.07 -2.68
N ILE A 214 13.46 4.42 -1.49
CA ILE A 214 14.31 4.77 -0.35
C ILE A 214 15.08 3.52 0.08
N SER A 215 16.38 3.71 0.34
CA SER A 215 17.28 2.66 0.83
C SER A 215 18.05 3.12 2.06
N LEU A 216 18.41 2.14 2.90
CA LEU A 216 19.12 2.35 4.14
C LEU A 216 20.57 1.93 3.96
N ARG A 217 21.51 2.86 4.15
CA ARG A 217 22.94 2.59 3.99
C ARG A 217 23.69 2.77 5.32
N PRO A 218 24.75 2.00 5.57
CA PRO A 218 25.70 2.31 6.63
C PRO A 218 26.27 3.73 6.45
N ALA A 219 26.62 4.39 7.55
CA ALA A 219 27.19 5.73 7.52
C ALA A 219 28.52 5.81 6.77
N SER A 220 29.34 4.76 6.86
CA SER A 220 30.66 4.64 6.26
C SER A 220 30.77 3.39 5.41
N GLU A 221 31.42 3.50 4.25
CA GLU A 221 31.69 2.34 3.38
C GLU A 221 32.55 1.28 4.11
N GLY A 222 32.23 0.01 3.89
CA GLY A 222 32.94 -1.11 4.50
C GLY A 222 32.53 -1.46 5.93
N ASN A 223 31.67 -0.67 6.58
CA ASN A 223 31.13 -0.99 7.91
C ASN A 223 29.81 -1.77 7.81
N THR A 224 29.64 -2.81 8.63
CA THR A 224 28.40 -3.61 8.73
C THR A 224 27.77 -3.42 10.10
N ASP A 225 27.30 -2.20 10.36
CA ASP A 225 26.62 -1.86 11.62
C ASP A 225 25.22 -2.49 11.73
N PHE A 226 24.57 -2.70 10.58
CA PHE A 226 23.26 -3.35 10.49
C PHE A 226 23.11 -4.08 9.15
N TYR A 227 22.10 -4.94 9.08
CA TYR A 227 21.68 -5.65 7.87
C TYR A 227 20.35 -5.07 7.36
N GLU A 228 20.34 -4.52 6.16
CA GLU A 228 19.09 -4.20 5.47
C GLU A 228 18.43 -5.51 5.02
N VAL A 229 17.21 -5.75 5.51
CA VAL A 229 16.41 -6.93 5.15
C VAL A 229 15.20 -6.51 4.31
N ASN A 230 14.41 -7.49 3.86
CA ASN A 230 13.27 -7.23 2.99
C ASN A 230 12.36 -6.13 3.53
N HIS A 231 12.00 -5.22 2.64
CA HIS A 231 11.00 -4.20 2.83
C HIS A 231 9.63 -4.73 2.46
N ARG A 232 8.59 -4.08 2.98
CA ARG A 232 7.20 -4.40 2.69
C ARG A 232 6.45 -3.15 2.31
N TYR A 233 5.54 -3.26 1.35
CA TYR A 233 4.54 -2.23 1.09
C TYR A 233 3.15 -2.85 0.94
N GLN A 234 2.13 -2.08 1.33
CA GLN A 234 0.74 -2.51 1.24
C GLN A 234 -0.18 -1.35 0.89
N SER A 235 -1.36 -1.67 0.38
CA SER A 235 -2.46 -0.72 0.23
C SER A 235 -3.01 -0.29 1.59
N GLY A 236 -3.14 1.02 1.81
CA GLY A 236 -4.00 1.62 2.82
C GLY A 236 -5.41 1.80 2.28
N VAL A 237 -5.91 3.03 2.22
CA VAL A 237 -7.17 3.34 1.51
C VAL A 237 -6.87 3.44 0.02
N TYR A 238 -7.05 2.33 -0.70
CA TYR A 238 -6.92 2.26 -2.15
C TYR A 238 -8.29 2.01 -2.75
N MET A 239 -8.87 3.01 -3.43
CA MET A 239 -10.25 2.93 -3.88
C MET A 239 -10.49 3.61 -5.22
N CYS A 240 -11.53 3.17 -5.91
CA CYS A 240 -12.12 3.87 -7.04
C CYS A 240 -13.64 3.94 -6.92
N ASN A 241 -14.22 5.05 -7.38
CA ASN A 241 -15.65 5.29 -7.48
C ASN A 241 -15.97 5.98 -8.81
#